data_AF-A0A2N2J6H3-F1
#
_entry.id   AF-A0A2N2J6H3-F1
#
_cell.length_a   1.000
_cell.length_b   1.000
_cell.length_c   1.000
_cell.angle_alpha   90.00
_cell.angle_beta   90.00
_cell.angle_gamma   90.00
#
_symmetry.space_group_name_H-M   'P 1'
#
loop_
_entity.id
_entity.type
_entity.pdbx_description
1 polymer ?
#
loop_
_entity_poly.entity_id
_entity_poly.type
_entity_poly.pdbx_seq_one_letter_code
_entity_poly.pdbx_strand_id
1 'polypeptide(L)'
;MTEVTTIQLFSLELPWAFNGTMDLEIVVKNRSLYGREDGFLRVDLYPRVRPMVHERHFGFWDIPLKIVHTERMSARLDLDKGTLKLRDGSQKDAWRTVQGLRIPFSEQGNVIIHFSHWDTGKGEPRMTEIRSYSILLAEESENKCLDSPLKQIHIPVTDTCNLTCSMCPRNNERYPAGASHMAEGVFEALLKEVPNVSCVMIMALGEPLLYPHTVDVVRRCRERLPVAGEVGITTNATLLNETMARDLIEAGLGFLYASVDGAAKATYERYRVGAGFAEICANIRRFTKLAREYTSACRTMMNFVMMDGNVDEIPAFVRLAAALGVENVTLSYEHGHHSDELNTFGEERLGSLLAEAAQIGADIGVNVGTPPVSRSPVERCFCTERVLTSPDGGVYPCPMLQPGYNPDGMVLRFGNVLERPLREIWESEPYQSFRREVLSGQFPKACANCGFKAFLTP
;
A
#
# COMPACT_ATOMS: atom_id res chain seq x y z
N MET A 1 13.79 -5.25 35.31
CA MET A 1 12.49 -5.21 34.60
C MET A 1 12.66 -6.10 33.40
N THR A 2 11.91 -7.19 33.36
CA THR A 2 11.97 -8.24 32.33
C THR A 2 11.64 -7.67 30.96
N GLU A 3 12.54 -7.84 29.99
CA GLU A 3 12.23 -7.71 28.57
C GLU A 3 10.94 -8.49 28.30
N VAL A 4 9.86 -7.81 27.96
CA VAL A 4 8.70 -8.46 27.35
C VAL A 4 9.12 -8.72 25.92
N THR A 5 9.95 -9.75 25.71
CA THR A 5 10.18 -10.30 24.38
C THR A 5 8.83 -10.85 23.95
N THR A 6 8.12 -10.15 23.07
CA THR A 6 6.88 -10.64 22.48
C THR A 6 7.22 -11.93 21.75
N ILE A 7 6.95 -13.08 22.40
CA ILE A 7 7.24 -14.39 21.82
C ILE A 7 6.37 -14.52 20.57
N GLN A 8 6.99 -14.44 19.39
CA GLN A 8 6.30 -14.71 18.14
C GLN A 8 5.77 -16.13 18.17
N LEU A 9 4.45 -16.33 18.04
CA LEU A 9 3.88 -17.68 18.06
C LEU A 9 4.24 -18.45 16.78
N PHE A 10 4.33 -17.76 15.64
CA PHE A 10 4.59 -18.36 14.34
C PHE A 10 5.18 -17.39 13.29
N SER A 11 5.65 -17.93 12.15
CA SER A 11 6.03 -17.19 10.94
C SER A 11 5.80 -18.02 9.67
N LEU A 12 5.73 -17.34 8.52
CA LEU A 12 5.61 -17.96 7.20
C LEU A 12 6.84 -17.64 6.35
N GLU A 13 7.48 -18.68 5.79
CA GLU A 13 8.52 -18.50 4.77
C GLU A 13 7.91 -18.75 3.39
N LEU A 14 7.99 -17.74 2.52
CA LEU A 14 7.35 -17.72 1.21
C LEU A 14 8.42 -17.59 0.12
N PRO A 15 8.81 -18.68 -0.56
CA PRO A 15 9.76 -18.59 -1.65
C PRO A 15 9.16 -17.74 -2.79
N TRP A 16 8.04 -18.15 -3.41
CA TRP A 16 7.29 -17.40 -4.45
C TRP A 16 5.90 -18.04 -4.58
N ALA A 17 4.86 -17.29 -4.97
CA ALA A 17 3.55 -17.86 -5.29
C ALA A 17 3.44 -18.06 -6.81
N PHE A 18 3.16 -19.30 -7.23
CA PHE A 18 3.03 -19.69 -8.64
C PHE A 18 1.63 -20.23 -8.90
N ASN A 19 1.08 -19.95 -10.09
CA ASN A 19 0.08 -20.73 -10.80
C ASN A 19 -0.87 -21.60 -9.95
N GLY A 20 -1.85 -20.98 -9.30
CA GLY A 20 -2.88 -21.70 -8.54
C GLY A 20 -2.36 -22.60 -7.42
N THR A 21 -1.05 -22.69 -7.17
CA THR A 21 -0.40 -23.57 -6.19
C THR A 21 0.82 -22.90 -5.56
N MET A 22 0.73 -22.58 -4.28
CA MET A 22 1.79 -21.93 -3.53
C MET A 22 2.42 -22.91 -2.54
N ASP A 23 3.74 -23.10 -2.61
CA ASP A 23 4.51 -23.78 -1.58
C ASP A 23 4.94 -22.78 -0.51
N LEU A 24 4.73 -23.13 0.75
CA LEU A 24 5.01 -22.32 1.93
C LEU A 24 5.60 -23.18 3.05
N GLU A 25 6.45 -22.60 3.90
CA GLU A 25 6.87 -23.23 5.15
C GLU A 25 6.23 -22.50 6.33
N ILE A 26 5.48 -23.24 7.13
CA ILE A 26 4.85 -22.74 8.35
C ILE A 26 5.78 -23.05 9.52
N VAL A 27 6.23 -22.00 10.21
CA VAL A 27 7.09 -22.11 11.39
C VAL A 27 6.26 -21.77 12.63
N VAL A 28 6.03 -22.71 13.54
CA VAL A 28 5.32 -22.49 14.81
C VAL A 28 6.35 -22.51 15.93
N LYS A 29 6.79 -21.33 16.39
CA LYS A 29 7.89 -21.23 17.37
C LYS A 29 7.45 -21.58 18.79
N ASN A 30 6.18 -21.34 19.12
CA ASN A 30 5.66 -21.64 20.45
C ASN A 30 5.19 -23.09 20.57
N ARG A 31 5.99 -23.90 21.29
CA ARG A 31 5.71 -25.32 21.57
C ARG A 31 4.43 -25.55 22.39
N SER A 32 3.91 -24.56 23.12
CA SER A 32 2.66 -24.72 23.87
C SER A 32 1.43 -24.90 22.98
N LEU A 33 1.54 -24.61 21.68
CA LEU A 33 0.47 -24.78 20.71
C LEU A 33 0.43 -26.22 20.15
N TYR A 34 1.45 -27.04 20.40
CA TYR A 34 1.55 -28.34 19.75
C TYR A 34 0.55 -29.34 20.33
N GLY A 35 -0.25 -29.97 19.47
CA GLY A 35 -1.22 -30.98 19.87
C GLY A 35 -2.39 -30.47 20.70
N ARG A 36 -2.59 -29.15 20.78
CA ARG A 36 -3.69 -28.55 21.55
C ARG A 36 -5.04 -28.92 20.93
N GLU A 37 -6.01 -29.33 21.75
CA GLU A 37 -7.35 -29.73 21.26
C GLU A 37 -8.23 -28.54 20.88
N ASP A 38 -8.00 -27.39 21.51
CA ASP A 38 -8.69 -26.14 21.25
C ASP A 38 -7.82 -25.21 20.39
N GLY A 39 -8.42 -24.55 19.40
CA GLY A 39 -7.76 -23.57 18.56
C GLY A 39 -7.24 -24.08 17.21
N PHE A 40 -6.87 -23.14 16.36
CA PHE A 40 -6.34 -23.39 15.03
C PHE A 40 -5.40 -22.27 14.58
N LEU A 41 -4.54 -22.59 13.61
CA LEU A 41 -3.85 -21.60 12.80
C LEU A 41 -4.64 -21.41 11.51
N ARG A 42 -4.93 -20.18 11.11
CA ARG A 42 -5.65 -19.87 9.88
C ARG A 42 -4.73 -19.23 8.87
N VAL A 43 -4.78 -19.74 7.64
CA VAL A 43 -4.26 -19.07 6.45
C VAL A 43 -5.43 -18.39 5.75
N ASP A 44 -5.40 -17.08 5.57
CA ASP A 44 -6.41 -16.30 4.87
C ASP A 44 -5.79 -15.58 3.67
N LEU A 45 -6.53 -15.44 2.58
CA LEU A 45 -6.10 -14.69 1.39
C LEU A 45 -7.01 -13.48 1.14
N TYR A 46 -6.42 -12.30 0.89
CA TYR A 46 -7.10 -11.02 0.77
C TYR A 46 -6.67 -10.25 -0.49
N PRO A 47 -7.56 -9.43 -1.09
CA PRO A 47 -7.15 -8.40 -2.02
C PRO A 47 -6.27 -7.36 -1.31
N ARG A 48 -5.20 -6.91 -1.96
CA ARG A 48 -4.33 -5.85 -1.43
C ARG A 48 -5.02 -4.47 -1.39
N VAL A 49 -5.97 -4.22 -2.29
CA VAL A 49 -6.59 -2.90 -2.50
C VAL A 49 -8.11 -2.98 -2.30
N ARG A 50 -8.58 -3.31 -1.08
CA ARG A 50 -9.96 -3.02 -0.65
C ARG A 50 -10.05 -2.86 0.87
N PRO A 51 -10.29 -1.64 1.41
CA PRO A 51 -10.67 -1.43 2.81
C PRO A 51 -12.10 -1.88 3.15
N MET A 52 -12.86 -2.42 2.18
CA MET A 52 -14.28 -2.71 2.35
C MET A 52 -14.51 -4.04 3.10
N VAL A 53 -15.30 -3.92 4.17
CA VAL A 53 -15.63 -4.93 5.18
C VAL A 53 -16.46 -6.13 4.67
N HIS A 54 -16.93 -6.14 3.42
CA HIS A 54 -17.96 -7.12 3.00
C HIS A 54 -17.50 -8.21 2.03
N GLU A 55 -16.37 -8.05 1.33
CA GLU A 55 -15.74 -9.11 0.52
C GLU A 55 -14.31 -9.34 1.05
N ARG A 56 -14.22 -9.76 2.32
CA ARG A 56 -12.95 -9.76 3.06
C ARG A 56 -11.98 -10.83 2.59
N HIS A 57 -12.40 -11.98 2.07
CA HIS A 57 -11.49 -13.11 1.84
C HIS A 57 -11.68 -13.73 0.45
N PHE A 58 -10.58 -13.94 -0.27
CA PHE A 58 -10.50 -14.81 -1.44
C PHE A 58 -10.58 -16.30 -1.03
N GLY A 59 -10.18 -16.61 0.20
CA GLY A 59 -10.38 -17.91 0.82
C GLY A 59 -9.66 -18.02 2.17
N PHE A 60 -10.00 -19.06 2.94
CA PHE A 60 -9.32 -19.35 4.21
C PHE A 60 -9.22 -20.86 4.50
N TRP A 61 -8.16 -21.24 5.21
CA TRP A 61 -7.82 -22.61 5.58
C TRP A 61 -7.45 -22.70 7.06
N ASP A 62 -8.21 -23.47 7.82
CA ASP A 62 -7.98 -23.69 9.25
C ASP A 62 -7.18 -24.96 9.50
N ILE A 63 -6.00 -24.81 10.10
CA ILE A 63 -5.10 -25.87 10.51
C ILE A 63 -5.33 -26.12 12.01
N PRO A 64 -5.99 -27.22 12.41
CA PRO A 64 -6.24 -27.50 13.82
C PRO A 64 -4.93 -27.65 14.60
N LEU A 65 -4.83 -27.09 15.81
CA LEU A 65 -3.60 -27.21 16.62
C LEU A 65 -3.27 -28.66 16.98
N LYS A 66 -4.28 -29.53 17.09
CA LYS A 66 -4.11 -30.97 17.36
C LYS A 66 -3.27 -31.71 16.31
N ILE A 67 -3.09 -31.15 15.11
CA ILE A 67 -2.24 -31.74 14.06
C ILE A 67 -0.87 -31.06 13.91
N VAL A 68 -0.59 -30.03 14.73
CA VAL A 68 0.69 -29.33 14.78
C VAL A 68 1.55 -29.98 15.88
N HIS A 69 2.66 -30.60 15.51
CA HIS A 69 3.54 -31.30 16.48
C HIS A 69 5.02 -30.91 16.37
N THR A 70 5.36 -30.13 15.36
CA THR A 70 6.73 -29.74 15.06
C THR A 70 6.79 -28.26 14.78
N GLU A 71 8.01 -27.72 14.90
CA GLU A 71 8.27 -26.31 14.65
C GLU A 71 8.10 -25.94 13.18
N ARG A 72 8.39 -26.84 12.25
CA ARG A 72 8.34 -26.58 10.81
C ARG A 72 7.46 -27.58 10.09
N MET A 73 6.52 -27.06 9.31
CA MET A 73 5.65 -27.83 8.43
C MET A 73 5.76 -27.30 7.01
N SER A 74 6.03 -28.19 6.05
CA SER A 74 5.88 -27.85 4.63
C SER A 74 4.39 -27.78 4.30
N ALA A 75 3.98 -26.80 3.52
CA ALA A 75 2.60 -26.60 3.14
C ALA A 75 2.50 -26.27 1.64
N ARG A 76 1.44 -26.74 1.00
CA ARG A 76 1.12 -26.48 -0.41
C ARG A 76 -0.33 -26.06 -0.54
N LEU A 77 -0.55 -24.79 -0.82
CA LEU A 77 -1.85 -24.20 -1.03
C LEU A 77 -2.23 -24.27 -2.51
N ASP A 78 -3.15 -25.15 -2.86
CA ASP A 78 -3.77 -25.23 -4.19
C ASP A 78 -5.02 -24.34 -4.21
N LEU A 79 -4.85 -23.11 -4.69
CA LEU A 79 -5.89 -22.11 -4.91
C LEU A 79 -6.94 -22.60 -5.90
N ASP A 80 -6.60 -23.34 -6.94
CA ASP A 80 -7.59 -23.82 -7.92
C ASP A 80 -8.56 -24.82 -7.31
N LYS A 81 -8.05 -25.71 -6.46
CA LYS A 81 -8.87 -26.70 -5.76
C LYS A 81 -9.38 -26.22 -4.41
N GLY A 82 -8.90 -25.08 -3.91
CA GLY A 82 -9.21 -24.59 -2.57
C GLY A 82 -8.66 -25.49 -1.45
N THR A 83 -7.56 -26.21 -1.68
CA THR A 83 -7.01 -27.18 -0.73
C THR A 83 -5.64 -26.77 -0.21
N LEU A 84 -5.41 -26.91 1.10
CA LEU A 84 -4.09 -26.75 1.71
C LEU A 84 -3.56 -28.13 2.12
N LYS A 85 -2.46 -28.56 1.50
CA LYS A 85 -1.76 -29.80 1.89
C LYS A 85 -0.66 -29.46 2.88
N LEU A 86 -0.52 -30.24 3.94
CA LEU A 86 0.48 -30.08 5.00
C LEU A 86 1.34 -31.32 5.12
N ARG A 87 2.64 -31.16 5.34
CA ARG A 87 3.58 -32.24 5.62
C ARG A 87 4.45 -31.85 6.81
N ASP A 88 4.42 -32.69 7.83
CA ASP A 88 5.26 -32.53 9.01
C ASP A 88 6.73 -32.78 8.64
N GLY A 89 7.65 -31.91 9.07
CA GLY A 89 9.08 -32.08 8.85
C GLY A 89 9.65 -33.40 9.40
N SER A 90 8.97 -34.03 10.37
CA SER A 90 9.36 -35.32 10.95
C SER A 90 8.83 -36.56 10.19
N GLN A 91 7.80 -36.42 9.35
CA GLN A 91 7.18 -37.52 8.60
C GLN A 91 7.34 -37.29 7.09
N LYS A 92 8.34 -37.93 6.48
CA LYS A 92 8.75 -37.66 5.09
C LYS A 92 7.69 -37.95 4.01
N ASP A 93 6.73 -38.85 4.27
CA ASP A 93 5.94 -39.47 3.18
C ASP A 93 4.42 -39.22 3.17
N ALA A 94 3.84 -38.50 4.13
CA ALA A 94 2.37 -38.31 4.19
C ALA A 94 1.94 -36.83 4.21
N TRP A 95 1.32 -36.38 3.12
CA TRP A 95 0.62 -35.09 3.08
C TRP A 95 -0.79 -35.21 3.67
N ARG A 96 -1.17 -34.31 4.57
CA ARG A 96 -2.53 -34.16 5.11
C ARG A 96 -3.24 -33.02 4.37
N THR A 97 -4.47 -33.24 3.92
CA THR A 97 -5.24 -32.20 3.23
C THR A 97 -6.20 -31.51 4.19
N VAL A 98 -6.10 -30.18 4.27
CA VAL A 98 -7.05 -29.27 4.92
C VAL A 98 -7.91 -28.66 3.82
N GLN A 99 -9.23 -28.84 3.93
CA GLN A 99 -10.19 -28.19 3.04
C GLN A 99 -10.44 -26.77 3.54
N GLY A 100 -10.38 -25.78 2.65
CA GLY A 100 -10.69 -24.40 2.97
C GLY A 100 -11.98 -23.94 2.32
N LEU A 101 -12.49 -22.79 2.77
CA LEU A 101 -13.49 -22.06 2.02
C LEU A 101 -12.77 -21.29 0.92
N ARG A 102 -13.11 -21.53 -0.35
CA ARG A 102 -12.66 -20.73 -1.49
C ARG A 102 -13.84 -19.99 -2.09
N ILE A 103 -13.68 -18.69 -2.31
CA ILE A 103 -14.56 -17.93 -3.20
C ILE A 103 -13.89 -17.92 -4.58
N PRO A 104 -14.58 -18.24 -5.69
CA PRO A 104 -13.99 -18.07 -7.01
C PRO A 104 -13.51 -16.63 -7.21
N PHE A 105 -12.23 -16.45 -7.51
CA PHE A 105 -11.65 -15.14 -7.80
C PHE A 105 -10.61 -15.28 -8.92
N SER A 106 -10.57 -14.30 -9.83
CA SER A 106 -9.66 -14.24 -10.99
C SER A 106 -8.61 -13.13 -10.83
N GLU A 107 -8.24 -12.81 -9.58
CA GLU A 107 -7.33 -11.72 -9.27
C GLU A 107 -5.88 -12.14 -9.61
N GLN A 108 -5.27 -11.46 -10.56
CA GLN A 108 -3.82 -11.49 -10.77
C GLN A 108 -3.18 -10.33 -10.03
N GLY A 109 -1.89 -10.44 -9.68
CA GLY A 109 -1.13 -9.38 -9.03
C GLY A 109 -0.94 -9.56 -7.52
N ASN A 110 -0.62 -8.49 -6.80
CA ASN A 110 -0.30 -8.55 -5.39
C ASN A 110 -1.56 -8.77 -4.55
N VAL A 111 -1.50 -9.79 -3.70
CA VAL A 111 -2.52 -10.13 -2.71
C VAL A 111 -1.86 -10.22 -1.34
N ILE A 112 -2.66 -10.21 -0.28
CA ILE A 112 -2.18 -10.37 1.09
C ILE A 112 -2.56 -11.75 1.59
N ILE A 113 -1.61 -12.49 2.14
CA ILE A 113 -1.87 -13.69 2.92
C ILE A 113 -1.75 -13.32 4.40
N HIS A 114 -2.83 -13.50 5.16
CA HIS A 114 -2.77 -13.45 6.61
C HIS A 114 -2.56 -14.85 7.16
N PHE A 115 -1.70 -14.93 8.16
CA PHE A 115 -1.55 -16.12 8.98
C PHE A 115 -1.88 -15.73 10.41
N SER A 116 -2.87 -16.37 11.02
CA SER A 116 -3.40 -15.98 12.33
C SER A 116 -3.57 -17.18 13.26
N HIS A 117 -3.39 -16.96 14.56
CA HIS A 117 -3.71 -17.95 15.60
C HIS A 117 -5.03 -17.58 16.27
N TRP A 118 -5.90 -18.56 16.38
CA TRP A 118 -7.21 -18.46 16.99
C TRP A 118 -7.33 -19.42 18.17
N ASP A 119 -7.61 -18.87 19.33
CA ASP A 119 -7.95 -19.65 20.51
C ASP A 119 -9.48 -19.83 20.58
N THR A 120 -9.93 -21.08 20.58
CA THR A 120 -11.37 -21.41 20.64
C THR A 120 -11.83 -21.89 22.00
N GLY A 121 -10.99 -21.88 23.05
CA GLY A 121 -11.17 -22.47 24.38
C GLY A 121 -12.61 -22.77 24.85
N LYS A 122 -13.09 -22.09 25.91
CA LYS A 122 -14.47 -22.27 26.44
C LYS A 122 -15.44 -21.13 26.09
N GLY A 123 -15.02 -20.21 25.22
CA GLY A 123 -15.75 -18.99 24.89
C GLY A 123 -15.78 -18.71 23.38
N GLU A 124 -16.06 -17.47 23.01
CA GLU A 124 -16.00 -17.05 21.61
C GLU A 124 -14.58 -17.16 21.05
N PRO A 125 -14.40 -17.65 19.81
CA PRO A 125 -13.10 -17.71 19.15
C PRO A 125 -12.42 -16.34 19.16
N ARG A 126 -11.20 -16.28 19.68
CA ARG A 126 -10.42 -15.05 19.75
C ARG A 126 -9.13 -15.20 18.95
N MET A 127 -8.94 -14.30 18.00
CA MET A 127 -7.65 -14.13 17.34
C MET A 127 -6.65 -13.55 18.34
N THR A 128 -5.54 -14.24 18.58
CA THR A 128 -4.51 -13.78 19.54
C THR A 128 -3.28 -13.22 18.84
N GLU A 129 -3.02 -13.61 17.59
CA GLU A 129 -1.90 -13.10 16.79
C GLU A 129 -2.24 -13.19 15.30
N ILE A 130 -1.72 -12.24 14.52
CA ILE A 130 -1.81 -12.20 13.06
C ILE A 130 -0.49 -11.71 12.47
N ARG A 131 -0.12 -12.29 11.33
CA ARG A 131 0.97 -11.87 10.46
C ARG A 131 0.45 -11.73 9.05
N SER A 132 0.90 -10.70 8.36
CA SER A 132 0.48 -10.38 7.00
C SER A 132 1.68 -10.45 6.09
N TYR A 133 1.53 -11.06 4.93
CA TYR A 133 2.58 -11.09 3.92
C TYR A 133 1.96 -10.73 2.57
N SER A 134 2.68 -9.97 1.73
CA SER A 134 2.27 -9.79 0.33
C SER A 134 2.92 -10.84 -0.54
N ILE A 135 2.10 -11.42 -1.41
CA ILE A 135 2.50 -12.36 -2.45
C ILE A 135 1.98 -11.87 -3.80
N LEU A 136 2.67 -12.22 -4.88
CA LEU A 136 2.21 -11.98 -6.24
C LEU A 136 1.54 -13.25 -6.77
N LEU A 137 0.28 -13.15 -7.22
CA LEU A 137 -0.37 -14.17 -8.02
C LEU A 137 -0.17 -13.84 -9.50
N ALA A 138 0.73 -14.53 -10.19
CA ALA A 138 0.93 -14.36 -11.63
C ALA A 138 0.50 -15.62 -12.40
N GLU A 139 -0.11 -15.44 -13.57
CA GLU A 139 -0.37 -16.54 -14.51
C GLU A 139 0.93 -17.02 -15.16
N GLU A 140 1.03 -18.32 -15.39
CA GLU A 140 2.11 -18.92 -16.17
C GLU A 140 1.81 -18.65 -17.66
N SER A 141 2.51 -17.70 -18.27
CA SER A 141 2.51 -17.57 -19.73
C SER A 141 3.18 -18.79 -20.37
N GLU A 142 2.98 -19.02 -21.67
CA GLU A 142 3.65 -20.11 -22.42
C GLU A 142 5.19 -20.10 -22.24
N ASN A 143 5.77 -18.95 -21.84
CA ASN A 143 7.19 -18.75 -21.55
C ASN A 143 7.57 -18.70 -20.06
N LYS A 144 6.67 -19.00 -19.11
CA LYS A 144 6.91 -18.97 -17.65
C LYS A 144 7.49 -17.65 -17.11
N CYS A 145 7.11 -16.52 -17.71
CA CYS A 145 7.64 -15.22 -17.32
C CYS A 145 6.78 -14.58 -16.23
N LEU A 146 7.38 -14.23 -15.08
CA LEU A 146 6.74 -13.45 -14.02
C LEU A 146 6.40 -12.04 -14.54
N ASP A 147 5.13 -11.68 -14.65
CA ASP A 147 4.72 -10.29 -14.91
C ASP A 147 3.51 -9.91 -14.05
N SER A 148 3.25 -8.61 -13.94
CA SER A 148 2.14 -8.04 -13.16
C SER A 148 1.17 -7.31 -14.08
N PRO A 149 -0.16 -7.43 -13.85
CA PRO A 149 -1.12 -6.62 -14.57
C PRO A 149 -1.01 -5.14 -14.17
N LEU A 150 -1.41 -4.24 -15.07
CA LEU A 150 -1.58 -2.84 -14.73
C LEU A 150 -2.87 -2.68 -13.91
N LYS A 151 -2.76 -2.33 -12.63
CA LYS A 151 -3.91 -2.12 -11.74
C LYS A 151 -4.18 -0.67 -11.41
N GLN A 152 -3.13 0.16 -11.43
CA GLN A 152 -3.24 1.55 -11.00
C GLN A 152 -2.46 2.48 -11.94
N ILE A 153 -3.09 3.59 -12.33
CA ILE A 153 -2.42 4.69 -13.03
C ILE A 153 -2.37 5.91 -12.13
N HIS A 154 -1.23 6.61 -12.09
CA HIS A 154 -1.11 7.91 -11.44
C HIS A 154 -1.18 8.99 -12.51
N ILE A 155 -2.16 9.89 -12.39
CA ILE A 155 -2.38 11.02 -13.30
C ILE A 155 -1.91 12.30 -12.59
N PRO A 156 -0.75 12.85 -12.96
CA PRO A 156 -0.26 14.11 -12.45
C PRO A 156 -0.89 15.26 -13.24
N VAL A 157 -1.94 15.86 -12.68
CA VAL A 157 -2.62 16.97 -13.35
C VAL A 157 -1.79 18.26 -13.37
N THR A 158 -0.83 18.40 -12.44
CA THR A 158 0.13 19.51 -12.41
C THR A 158 1.31 19.21 -11.49
N ASP A 159 2.45 19.83 -11.77
CA ASP A 159 3.61 19.89 -10.86
C ASP A 159 3.69 21.23 -10.09
N THR A 160 2.69 22.11 -10.22
CA THR A 160 2.58 23.37 -9.45
C THR A 160 1.95 23.10 -8.08
N CYS A 161 2.46 23.74 -7.03
CA CYS A 161 1.98 23.62 -5.65
C CYS A 161 2.12 24.97 -4.95
N ASN A 162 1.17 25.27 -4.08
CA ASN A 162 1.10 26.49 -3.28
C ASN A 162 1.90 26.39 -1.97
N LEU A 163 2.56 25.26 -1.71
CA LEU A 163 3.41 25.04 -0.54
C LEU A 163 4.87 24.83 -0.93
N THR A 164 5.76 25.01 0.05
CA THR A 164 7.21 24.78 -0.09
C THR A 164 7.70 23.88 1.05
N CYS A 165 7.04 22.72 1.20
CA CYS A 165 7.29 21.82 2.34
C CYS A 165 8.76 21.39 2.40
N SER A 166 9.39 21.37 3.57
CA SER A 166 10.84 21.23 3.68
C SER A 166 11.38 19.88 3.19
N MET A 167 10.60 18.81 3.34
CA MET A 167 10.92 17.45 2.87
C MET A 167 10.56 17.22 1.38
N CYS A 168 9.99 18.22 0.70
CA CYS A 168 9.45 18.00 -0.64
C CYS A 168 10.60 17.85 -1.65
N PRO A 169 10.62 16.78 -2.47
CA PRO A 169 11.65 16.58 -3.48
C PRO A 169 11.71 17.69 -4.54
N ARG A 170 10.64 18.48 -4.69
CA ARG A 170 10.65 19.70 -5.52
C ARG A 170 11.68 20.74 -5.13
N ASN A 171 12.09 20.75 -3.87
CA ASN A 171 13.11 21.68 -3.38
C ASN A 171 14.53 21.21 -3.73
N ASN A 172 14.68 20.07 -4.42
CA ASN A 172 15.97 19.60 -4.88
C ASN A 172 16.48 20.47 -6.04
N GLU A 173 17.34 21.44 -5.72
CA GLU A 173 17.94 22.37 -6.68
C GLU A 173 18.75 21.69 -7.79
N ARG A 174 19.21 20.44 -7.58
CA ARG A 174 19.95 19.68 -8.60
C ARG A 174 19.05 19.19 -9.73
N TYR A 175 17.77 18.99 -9.46
CA TYR A 175 16.80 18.45 -10.40
C TYR A 175 15.45 19.18 -10.23
N PRO A 176 15.37 20.47 -10.62
CA PRO A 176 14.14 21.22 -10.45
C PRO A 176 13.02 20.55 -11.25
N ALA A 177 11.91 20.26 -10.57
CA ALA A 177 10.70 19.85 -11.25
C ALA A 177 10.20 21.03 -12.10
N GLY A 178 9.72 20.76 -13.31
CA GLY A 178 9.02 21.77 -14.10
C GLY A 178 7.77 22.24 -13.34
N ALA A 179 7.38 23.50 -13.51
CA ALA A 179 6.09 24.00 -13.04
C ALA A 179 5.15 24.09 -14.24
N SER A 180 4.41 23.01 -14.50
CA SER A 180 3.42 22.98 -15.58
C SER A 180 2.15 22.25 -15.17
N HIS A 181 1.06 22.66 -15.79
CA HIS A 181 -0.14 21.85 -15.87
C HIS A 181 0.05 20.75 -16.91
N MET A 182 -0.75 19.69 -16.80
CA MET A 182 -0.81 18.60 -17.76
C MET A 182 -0.99 19.13 -19.18
N ALA A 183 -0.13 18.65 -20.09
CA ALA A 183 -0.15 19.03 -21.48
C ALA A 183 -1.43 18.56 -22.18
N GLU A 184 -1.80 19.29 -23.23
CA GLU A 184 -2.96 18.94 -24.05
C GLU A 184 -2.84 17.51 -24.62
N GLY A 185 -3.94 16.77 -24.65
CA GLY A 185 -4.00 15.40 -25.15
C GLY A 185 -3.50 14.32 -24.17
N VAL A 186 -2.70 14.66 -23.16
CA VAL A 186 -2.18 13.68 -22.18
C VAL A 186 -3.32 13.00 -21.44
N PHE A 187 -4.29 13.78 -20.95
CA PHE A 187 -5.44 13.22 -20.26
C PHE A 187 -6.25 12.27 -21.15
N GLU A 188 -6.53 12.67 -22.39
CA GLU A 188 -7.28 11.83 -23.34
C GLU A 188 -6.54 10.54 -23.68
N ALA A 189 -5.21 10.58 -23.75
CA ALA A 189 -4.40 9.38 -23.95
C ALA A 189 -4.47 8.42 -22.75
N LEU A 190 -4.39 8.96 -21.53
CA LEU A 190 -4.51 8.17 -20.29
C LEU A 190 -5.91 7.62 -20.06
N LEU A 191 -6.93 8.39 -20.40
CA LEU A 191 -8.34 8.05 -20.21
C LEU A 191 -8.75 6.78 -20.97
N LYS A 192 -8.04 6.44 -22.05
CA LYS A 192 -8.23 5.18 -22.81
C LYS A 192 -7.90 3.93 -21.99
N GLU A 193 -6.99 4.03 -21.02
CA GLU A 193 -6.59 2.90 -20.18
C GLU A 193 -7.47 2.74 -18.92
N VAL A 194 -8.19 3.80 -18.53
CA VAL A 194 -9.02 3.82 -17.31
C VAL A 194 -10.01 2.65 -17.18
N PRO A 195 -10.68 2.17 -18.26
CA PRO A 195 -11.58 1.01 -18.16
C PRO A 195 -10.93 -0.30 -17.73
N ASN A 196 -9.60 -0.39 -17.80
CA ASN A 196 -8.86 -1.62 -17.59
C ASN A 196 -8.11 -1.68 -16.25
N VAL A 197 -8.24 -0.64 -15.42
CA VAL A 197 -7.54 -0.53 -14.14
C VAL A 197 -8.54 -0.48 -12.99
N SER A 198 -8.11 -0.85 -11.79
CA SER A 198 -8.95 -0.80 -10.59
C SER A 198 -8.82 0.53 -9.84
N CYS A 199 -7.77 1.31 -10.10
CA CYS A 199 -7.56 2.57 -9.41
C CYS A 199 -6.93 3.64 -10.30
N VAL A 200 -7.47 4.86 -10.24
CA VAL A 200 -6.82 6.07 -10.75
C VAL A 200 -6.41 6.92 -9.55
N MET A 201 -5.13 7.25 -9.44
CA MET A 201 -4.62 8.18 -8.43
C MET A 201 -4.29 9.52 -9.06
N ILE A 202 -4.98 10.57 -8.65
CA ILE A 202 -4.61 11.95 -8.98
C ILE A 202 -3.56 12.38 -7.95
N MET A 203 -2.28 12.22 -8.32
CA MET A 203 -1.12 12.40 -7.44
C MET A 203 0.12 12.73 -8.29
N ALA A 204 0.97 13.63 -7.78
CA ALA A 204 2.23 14.05 -8.40
C ALA A 204 3.13 14.79 -7.39
N LEU A 205 4.08 15.58 -7.92
CA LEU A 205 4.84 16.59 -7.17
C LEU A 205 4.04 17.87 -6.87
N GLY A 206 2.97 18.14 -7.60
CA GLY A 206 2.13 19.33 -7.43
C GLY A 206 0.97 19.16 -6.45
N GLU A 207 0.20 20.24 -6.27
CA GLU A 207 -1.09 20.23 -5.59
C GLU A 207 -2.20 20.10 -6.64
N PRO A 208 -2.88 18.95 -6.74
CA PRO A 208 -3.86 18.74 -7.80
C PRO A 208 -5.05 19.70 -7.71
N LEU A 209 -5.41 20.23 -6.53
CA LEU A 209 -6.51 21.19 -6.42
C LEU A 209 -6.18 22.58 -7.01
N LEU A 210 -4.94 22.84 -7.43
CA LEU A 210 -4.60 24.02 -8.24
C LEU A 210 -4.94 23.86 -9.72
N TYR A 211 -5.10 22.63 -10.21
CA TYR A 211 -5.42 22.40 -11.61
C TYR A 211 -6.91 22.68 -11.87
N PRO A 212 -7.26 23.62 -12.79
CA PRO A 212 -8.64 24.08 -12.97
C PRO A 212 -9.66 22.99 -13.33
N HIS A 213 -9.20 21.89 -13.92
CA HIS A 213 -10.06 20.80 -14.40
C HIS A 213 -10.01 19.56 -13.52
N THR A 214 -9.51 19.63 -12.29
CA THR A 214 -9.36 18.45 -11.41
C THR A 214 -10.67 17.72 -11.14
N VAL A 215 -11.77 18.46 -10.93
CA VAL A 215 -13.10 17.86 -10.74
C VAL A 215 -13.56 17.12 -12.01
N ASP A 216 -13.29 17.67 -13.19
CA ASP A 216 -13.62 17.02 -14.47
C ASP A 216 -12.79 15.74 -14.68
N VAL A 217 -11.51 15.78 -14.33
CA VAL A 217 -10.64 14.59 -14.34
C VAL A 217 -11.23 13.49 -13.45
N VAL A 218 -11.62 13.80 -12.21
CA VAL A 218 -12.28 12.83 -11.31
C VAL A 218 -13.52 12.24 -11.95
N ARG A 219 -14.42 13.08 -12.45
CA ARG A 219 -15.70 12.66 -13.05
C ARG A 219 -15.48 11.72 -14.23
N ARG A 220 -14.65 12.15 -15.19
CA ARG A 220 -14.42 11.40 -16.43
C ARG A 220 -13.67 10.09 -16.20
N CYS A 221 -12.80 10.02 -15.20
CA CYS A 221 -12.21 8.78 -14.75
C CYS A 221 -13.25 7.86 -14.10
N ARG A 222 -14.07 8.38 -13.18
CA ARG A 222 -15.11 7.59 -12.51
C ARG A 222 -16.09 6.98 -13.49
N GLU A 223 -16.54 7.73 -14.49
CA GLU A 223 -17.47 7.28 -15.54
C GLU A 223 -16.94 6.10 -16.38
N ARG A 224 -15.61 5.95 -16.47
CA ARG A 224 -14.96 4.92 -17.31
C ARG A 224 -14.40 3.75 -16.50
N LEU A 225 -14.16 3.94 -15.21
CA LEU A 225 -13.70 2.87 -14.33
C LEU A 225 -14.75 1.75 -14.22
N PRO A 226 -14.31 0.49 -14.06
CA PRO A 226 -15.18 -0.59 -13.64
C PRO A 226 -16.00 -0.21 -12.40
N VAL A 227 -17.12 -0.90 -12.16
CA VAL A 227 -18.02 -0.60 -11.03
C VAL A 227 -17.28 -0.58 -9.70
N ALA A 228 -16.36 -1.54 -9.51
CA ALA A 228 -15.54 -1.66 -8.30
C ALA A 228 -14.24 -0.85 -8.33
N GLY A 229 -13.98 -0.08 -9.38
CA GLY A 229 -12.82 0.78 -9.50
C GLY A 229 -13.01 2.12 -8.78
N GLU A 230 -11.91 2.71 -8.31
CA GLU A 230 -11.94 3.93 -7.49
C GLU A 230 -11.01 5.03 -8.05
N VAL A 231 -11.45 6.28 -7.94
CA VAL A 231 -10.60 7.46 -8.13
C VAL A 231 -10.16 7.98 -6.77
N GLY A 232 -8.86 8.12 -6.56
CA GLY A 232 -8.26 8.73 -5.38
C GLY A 232 -7.57 10.05 -5.71
N ILE A 233 -7.52 10.98 -4.75
CA ILE A 233 -6.74 12.22 -4.87
C ILE A 233 -5.84 12.38 -3.64
N THR A 234 -4.58 12.78 -3.85
CA THR A 234 -3.70 13.20 -2.75
C THR A 234 -3.54 14.70 -2.76
N THR A 235 -3.82 15.35 -1.64
CA THR A 235 -3.82 16.81 -1.54
C THR A 235 -3.22 17.28 -0.21
N ASN A 236 -2.67 18.49 -0.20
CA ASN A 236 -2.32 19.24 1.00
C ASN A 236 -3.54 19.84 1.72
N ALA A 237 -4.74 19.72 1.14
CA ALA A 237 -6.05 20.14 1.65
C ALA A 237 -6.23 21.66 1.89
N THR A 238 -5.28 22.51 1.49
CA THR A 238 -5.39 23.97 1.66
C THR A 238 -6.50 24.57 0.79
N LEU A 239 -6.75 24.01 -0.40
CA LEU A 239 -7.78 24.47 -1.33
C LEU A 239 -9.11 23.70 -1.20
N LEU A 240 -9.23 22.82 -0.21
CA LEU A 240 -10.40 21.94 -0.02
C LEU A 240 -11.54 22.68 0.69
N ASN A 241 -12.00 23.79 0.10
CA ASN A 241 -13.17 24.54 0.56
C ASN A 241 -14.47 23.73 0.39
N GLU A 242 -15.59 24.28 0.86
CA GLU A 242 -16.88 23.57 0.80
C GLU A 242 -17.32 23.22 -0.63
N THR A 243 -17.19 24.15 -1.57
CA THR A 243 -17.55 23.95 -2.98
C THR A 243 -16.68 22.86 -3.60
N MET A 244 -15.35 22.97 -3.47
CA MET A 244 -14.41 21.97 -3.98
C MET A 244 -14.68 20.58 -3.38
N ALA A 245 -14.98 20.51 -2.08
CA ALA A 245 -15.32 19.26 -1.41
C ALA A 245 -16.58 18.62 -2.02
N ARG A 246 -17.67 19.38 -2.17
CA ARG A 246 -18.92 18.90 -2.79
C ARG A 246 -18.69 18.46 -4.23
N ASP A 247 -18.01 19.28 -5.02
CA ASP A 247 -17.75 19.01 -6.44
C ASP A 247 -16.96 17.70 -6.64
N LEU A 248 -15.96 17.44 -5.80
CA LEU A 248 -15.19 16.19 -5.83
C LEU A 248 -16.05 14.98 -5.44
N ILE A 249 -16.86 15.10 -4.38
CA ILE A 249 -17.75 14.02 -3.92
C ILE A 249 -18.79 13.70 -5.01
N GLU A 250 -19.42 14.73 -5.59
CA GLU A 250 -20.42 14.59 -6.66
C GLU A 250 -19.82 14.08 -7.97
N ALA A 251 -18.55 14.40 -8.26
CA ALA A 251 -17.80 13.80 -9.36
C ALA A 251 -17.49 12.30 -9.15
N GLY A 252 -17.77 11.75 -7.97
CA GLY A 252 -17.59 10.33 -7.65
C GLY A 252 -16.19 9.98 -7.17
N LEU A 253 -15.52 10.89 -6.45
CA LEU A 253 -14.27 10.61 -5.76
C LEU A 253 -14.46 9.45 -4.77
N GLY A 254 -13.63 8.40 -4.88
CA GLY A 254 -13.68 7.23 -4.00
C GLY A 254 -12.91 7.43 -2.70
N PHE A 255 -11.81 8.20 -2.72
CA PHE A 255 -11.11 8.59 -1.50
C PHE A 255 -10.25 9.85 -1.67
N LEU A 256 -10.15 10.61 -0.58
CA LEU A 256 -9.22 11.72 -0.43
C LEU A 256 -8.12 11.36 0.54
N TYR A 257 -6.87 11.59 0.15
CA TYR A 257 -5.69 11.35 0.96
C TYR A 257 -5.04 12.68 1.34
N ALA A 258 -5.31 13.14 2.57
CA ALA A 258 -4.81 14.41 3.07
C ALA A 258 -3.39 14.25 3.62
N SER A 259 -2.49 15.11 3.20
CA SER A 259 -1.09 15.03 3.62
C SER A 259 -0.85 15.92 4.84
N VAL A 260 -0.58 15.31 6.00
CA VAL A 260 -0.51 15.98 7.30
C VAL A 260 0.68 15.44 8.10
N ASP A 261 1.78 16.20 8.19
CA ASP A 261 3.04 15.73 8.79
C ASP A 261 3.29 16.33 10.18
N GLY A 262 2.24 16.45 10.98
CA GLY A 262 2.29 16.93 12.36
C GLY A 262 0.93 16.85 13.03
N ALA A 263 0.91 16.47 14.30
CA ALA A 263 -0.25 16.50 15.17
C ALA A 263 -0.35 17.82 15.97
N ALA A 264 0.76 18.56 16.08
CA ALA A 264 0.82 19.88 16.69
C ALA A 264 1.01 21.00 15.67
N LYS A 265 0.44 22.18 15.95
CA LYS A 265 0.55 23.37 15.09
C LYS A 265 1.99 23.70 14.73
N ALA A 266 2.88 23.80 15.72
CA ALA A 266 4.26 24.21 15.53
C ALA A 266 5.03 23.22 14.63
N THR A 267 4.79 21.93 14.79
CA THR A 267 5.42 20.87 13.99
C THR A 267 4.88 20.85 12.57
N TYR A 268 3.55 20.90 12.42
CA TYR A 268 2.92 20.94 11.11
C TYR A 268 3.39 22.15 10.28
N GLU A 269 3.31 23.36 10.85
CA GLU A 269 3.64 24.61 10.14
C GLU A 269 5.13 24.74 9.85
N ARG A 270 6.01 24.10 10.63
CA ARG A 270 7.44 23.99 10.34
C ARG A 270 7.69 23.22 9.04
N TYR A 271 7.00 22.10 8.87
CA TYR A 271 7.25 21.16 7.77
C TYR A 271 6.44 21.51 6.52
N ARG A 272 5.18 21.90 6.67
CA ARG A 272 4.23 22.25 5.59
C ARG A 272 4.20 23.76 5.36
N VAL A 273 5.34 24.33 4.99
CA VAL A 273 5.51 25.78 4.82
C VAL A 273 4.49 26.35 3.83
N GLY A 274 3.71 27.33 4.29
CA GLY A 274 2.63 27.95 3.53
C GLY A 274 1.21 27.49 3.90
N ALA A 275 1.07 26.51 4.80
CA ALA A 275 -0.23 26.01 5.27
C ALA A 275 -0.44 26.32 6.77
N GLY A 276 -1.67 26.69 7.15
CA GLY A 276 -2.07 26.89 8.55
C GLY A 276 -2.71 25.63 9.15
N PHE A 277 -2.24 25.18 10.31
CA PHE A 277 -2.71 23.92 10.92
C PHE A 277 -4.20 23.93 11.27
N ALA A 278 -4.72 25.04 11.79
CA ALA A 278 -6.14 25.15 12.13
C ALA A 278 -7.04 25.09 10.88
N GLU A 279 -6.60 25.69 9.78
CA GLU A 279 -7.33 25.73 8.51
C GLU A 279 -7.41 24.35 7.88
N ILE A 280 -6.29 23.63 7.76
CA ILE A 280 -6.30 22.28 7.17
C ILE A 280 -7.12 21.30 8.01
N CYS A 281 -7.09 21.41 9.35
CA CYS A 281 -7.93 20.60 10.21
C CYS A 281 -9.43 20.89 9.97
N ALA A 282 -9.79 22.16 9.80
CA ALA A 282 -11.17 22.54 9.47
C ALA A 282 -11.58 22.03 8.08
N ASN A 283 -10.68 22.09 7.09
CA ASN A 283 -10.94 21.63 5.73
C ASN A 283 -11.14 20.11 5.68
N ILE A 284 -10.27 19.35 6.33
CA ILE A 284 -10.38 17.88 6.43
C ILE A 284 -11.68 17.49 7.15
N ARG A 285 -11.96 18.09 8.32
CA ARG A 285 -13.19 17.80 9.07
C ARG A 285 -14.44 18.10 8.23
N ARG A 286 -14.46 19.21 7.50
CA ARG A 286 -15.57 19.58 6.61
C ARG A 286 -15.73 18.55 5.49
N PHE A 287 -14.66 18.18 4.81
CA PHE A 287 -14.71 17.18 3.75
C PHE A 287 -15.22 15.84 4.28
N THR A 288 -14.68 15.34 5.39
CA THR A 288 -15.11 14.07 5.99
C THR A 288 -16.58 14.08 6.38
N LYS A 289 -17.07 15.19 6.95
CA LYS A 289 -18.49 15.35 7.26
C LYS A 289 -19.36 15.32 5.99
N LEU A 290 -19.01 16.12 4.98
CA LEU A 290 -19.75 16.16 3.72
C LEU A 290 -19.74 14.80 3.01
N ALA A 291 -18.60 14.14 2.94
CA ALA A 291 -18.48 12.82 2.33
C ALA A 291 -19.47 11.85 2.98
N ARG A 292 -19.49 11.76 4.31
CA ARG A 292 -20.44 10.90 5.05
C ARG A 292 -21.91 11.26 4.84
N GLU A 293 -22.23 12.54 4.71
CA GLU A 293 -23.61 13.01 4.47
C GLU A 293 -24.10 12.70 3.05
N TYR A 294 -23.20 12.71 2.06
CA TYR A 294 -23.52 12.48 0.65
C TYR A 294 -23.46 11.00 0.25
N THR A 295 -22.47 10.25 0.74
CA THR A 295 -22.23 8.85 0.36
C THR A 295 -21.34 8.12 1.35
N SER A 296 -21.64 6.85 1.63
CA SER A 296 -20.74 5.99 2.42
C SER A 296 -19.51 5.52 1.62
N ALA A 297 -19.44 5.78 0.31
CA ALA A 297 -18.37 5.29 -0.55
C ALA A 297 -17.11 6.18 -0.54
N CYS A 298 -17.26 7.49 -0.32
CA CYS A 298 -16.13 8.42 -0.36
C CYS A 298 -15.41 8.45 0.99
N ARG A 299 -14.18 7.94 1.02
CA ARG A 299 -13.39 7.82 2.26
C ARG A 299 -12.43 8.99 2.43
N THR A 300 -12.15 9.36 3.68
CA THR A 300 -11.05 10.27 4.01
C THR A 300 -9.91 9.47 4.64
N MET A 301 -8.69 9.73 4.20
CA MET A 301 -7.46 9.14 4.70
C MET A 301 -6.46 10.25 5.01
N MET A 302 -5.53 10.02 5.94
CA MET A 302 -4.42 10.94 6.22
C MET A 302 -3.06 10.24 6.10
N ASN A 303 -2.07 10.91 5.51
CA ASN A 303 -0.70 10.42 5.43
C ASN A 303 0.24 11.29 6.28
N PHE A 304 1.14 10.65 7.01
CA PHE A 304 2.18 11.26 7.83
C PHE A 304 3.56 10.81 7.35
N VAL A 305 4.36 11.74 6.85
CA VAL A 305 5.78 11.46 6.56
C VAL A 305 6.58 11.59 7.85
N MET A 306 7.24 10.50 8.24
CA MET A 306 8.06 10.44 9.43
C MET A 306 9.39 11.14 9.20
N MET A 307 9.71 12.10 10.07
CA MET A 307 10.94 12.89 10.09
C MET A 307 11.40 13.06 11.53
N ASP A 308 12.68 13.39 11.74
CA ASP A 308 13.27 13.46 13.08
C ASP A 308 12.50 14.39 14.03
N GLY A 309 11.97 15.49 13.51
CA GLY A 309 11.25 16.49 14.29
C GLY A 309 9.76 16.24 14.48
N ASN A 310 9.19 15.16 13.93
CA ASN A 310 7.77 14.83 14.12
C ASN A 310 7.49 13.39 14.55
N VAL A 311 8.45 12.46 14.48
CA VAL A 311 8.20 11.02 14.68
C VAL A 311 7.55 10.70 16.05
N ASP A 312 7.88 11.46 17.10
CA ASP A 312 7.26 11.27 18.43
C ASP A 312 5.78 11.68 18.49
N GLU A 313 5.26 12.37 17.47
CA GLU A 313 3.85 12.75 17.36
C GLU A 313 2.97 11.65 16.76
N ILE A 314 3.52 10.50 16.35
CA ILE A 314 2.78 9.37 15.75
C ILE A 314 1.53 8.98 16.57
N PRO A 315 1.59 8.76 17.90
CA PRO A 315 0.40 8.46 18.70
C PRO A 315 -0.63 9.61 18.71
N ALA A 316 -0.17 10.86 18.81
CA ALA A 316 -1.04 12.04 18.80
C ALA A 316 -1.71 12.25 17.44
N PHE A 317 -1.03 11.89 16.35
CA PHE A 317 -1.54 11.96 14.99
C PHE A 317 -2.75 11.03 14.78
N VAL A 318 -2.72 9.82 15.33
CA VAL A 318 -3.88 8.90 15.29
C VAL A 318 -5.09 9.51 16.03
N ARG A 319 -4.87 10.14 17.18
CA ARG A 319 -5.94 10.84 17.93
C ARG A 319 -6.47 12.05 17.17
N LEU A 320 -5.60 12.79 16.49
CA LEU A 320 -5.99 13.90 15.63
C LEU A 320 -6.89 13.39 14.49
N ALA A 321 -6.50 12.32 13.79
CA ALA A 321 -7.31 11.74 12.72
C ALA A 321 -8.73 11.40 13.20
N ALA A 322 -8.86 10.72 14.35
CA ALA A 322 -10.16 10.44 14.96
C ALA A 322 -10.96 11.72 15.27
N ALA A 323 -10.32 12.76 15.82
CA ALA A 323 -10.96 14.05 16.12
C ALA A 323 -11.39 14.84 14.86
N LEU A 324 -10.81 14.53 13.71
CA LEU A 324 -11.23 15.06 12.40
C LEU A 324 -12.27 14.15 11.71
N GLY A 325 -12.57 12.98 12.29
CA GLY A 325 -13.48 11.97 11.74
C GLY A 325 -12.84 11.04 10.72
N VAL A 326 -11.52 11.07 10.55
CA VAL A 326 -10.78 10.24 9.59
C VAL A 326 -10.59 8.83 10.15
N GLU A 327 -10.88 7.83 9.32
CA GLU A 327 -10.88 6.41 9.72
C GLU A 327 -9.61 5.66 9.32
N ASN A 328 -8.77 6.26 8.47
CA ASN A 328 -7.56 5.61 7.97
C ASN A 328 -6.38 6.58 7.99
N VAL A 329 -5.29 6.14 8.62
CA VAL A 329 -4.02 6.85 8.59
C VAL A 329 -2.93 5.95 8.03
N THR A 330 -1.91 6.53 7.43
CA THR A 330 -0.70 5.81 7.04
C THR A 330 0.53 6.61 7.44
N LEU A 331 1.51 5.89 7.96
CA LEU A 331 2.79 6.41 8.37
C LEU A 331 3.80 5.98 7.30
N SER A 332 4.54 6.93 6.75
CA SER A 332 5.42 6.70 5.60
C SER A 332 6.83 7.20 5.90
N TYR A 333 7.84 6.47 5.43
CA TYR A 333 9.20 7.02 5.37
C TYR A 333 9.27 8.20 4.39
N GLU A 334 10.16 9.14 4.67
CA GLU A 334 10.46 10.23 3.75
C GLU A 334 11.06 9.68 2.45
N HIS A 335 10.58 10.20 1.32
CA HIS A 335 11.10 9.85 0.00
C HIS A 335 12.20 10.86 -0.36
N GLY A 336 13.28 10.39 -1.01
CA GLY A 336 14.41 11.26 -1.38
C GLY A 336 15.58 11.23 -0.41
N HIS A 337 15.58 10.34 0.59
CA HIS A 337 16.74 10.12 1.46
C HIS A 337 18.02 9.84 0.66
N HIS A 338 19.10 10.54 1.04
CA HIS A 338 20.46 10.39 0.51
C HIS A 338 21.24 9.24 1.15
N SER A 339 20.55 8.36 1.88
CA SER A 339 21.16 7.34 2.72
C SER A 339 20.51 5.99 2.47
N ASP A 340 21.32 4.93 2.53
CA ASP A 340 20.82 3.57 2.45
C ASP A 340 19.90 3.22 3.63
N GLU A 341 19.98 3.94 4.76
CA GLU A 341 19.21 3.74 5.98
C GLU A 341 17.92 4.58 5.96
N LEU A 342 16.77 3.93 5.75
CA LEU A 342 15.45 4.59 5.79
C LEU A 342 14.96 4.84 7.23
N ASN A 343 15.23 3.92 8.16
CA ASN A 343 14.88 4.10 9.56
C ASN A 343 16.05 4.73 10.32
N THR A 344 16.10 6.05 10.37
CA THR A 344 17.09 6.81 11.14
C THR A 344 16.66 7.04 12.60
N PHE A 345 15.47 6.57 12.99
CA PHE A 345 14.87 6.85 14.31
C PHE A 345 15.24 5.82 15.37
N GLY A 346 15.83 4.69 14.97
CA GLY A 346 16.11 3.53 15.81
C GLY A 346 14.94 2.56 15.89
N GLU A 347 15.22 1.26 15.76
CA GLU A 347 14.17 0.22 15.69
C GLU A 347 13.31 0.15 16.95
N GLU A 348 13.92 0.19 18.14
CA GLU A 348 13.19 0.12 19.42
C GLU A 348 12.24 1.32 19.59
N ARG A 349 12.75 2.54 19.33
CA ARG A 349 11.97 3.78 19.46
C ARG A 349 10.80 3.79 18.48
N LEU A 350 11.07 3.56 17.19
CA LEU A 350 10.02 3.58 16.18
C LEU A 350 9.01 2.44 16.42
N GLY A 351 9.46 1.24 16.74
CA GLY A 351 8.60 0.10 17.03
C GLY A 351 7.63 0.36 18.19
N SER A 352 8.12 1.00 19.26
CA SER A 352 7.28 1.42 20.39
C SER A 352 6.19 2.42 19.97
N LEU A 353 6.56 3.46 19.22
CA LEU A 353 5.62 4.49 18.73
C LEU A 353 4.55 3.92 17.79
N LEU A 354 4.95 3.05 16.86
CA LEU A 354 4.03 2.39 15.92
C LEU A 354 3.07 1.44 16.66
N ALA A 355 3.56 0.69 17.65
CA ALA A 355 2.72 -0.20 18.46
C ALA A 355 1.70 0.60 19.30
N GLU A 356 2.13 1.71 19.92
CA GLU A 356 1.22 2.59 20.64
C GLU A 356 0.15 3.18 19.70
N ALA A 357 0.55 3.68 18.53
CA ALA A 357 -0.39 4.19 17.53
C ALA A 357 -1.39 3.14 17.05
N ALA A 358 -0.93 1.91 16.78
CA ALA A 358 -1.80 0.80 16.39
C ALA A 358 -2.81 0.46 17.51
N GLN A 359 -2.38 0.45 18.77
CA GLN A 359 -3.27 0.22 19.91
C GLN A 359 -4.30 1.34 20.06
N ILE A 360 -3.87 2.61 20.00
CA ILE A 360 -4.78 3.76 20.03
C ILE A 360 -5.80 3.67 18.90
N GLY A 361 -5.34 3.34 17.70
CA GLY A 361 -6.19 3.17 16.52
C GLY A 361 -7.25 2.10 16.74
N ALA A 362 -6.87 0.93 17.27
CA ALA A 362 -7.79 -0.13 17.62
C ALA A 362 -8.85 0.31 18.66
N ASP A 363 -8.44 1.09 19.67
CA ASP A 363 -9.33 1.56 20.73
C ASP A 363 -10.36 2.61 20.25
N ILE A 364 -9.98 3.44 19.28
CA ILE A 364 -10.81 4.58 18.81
C ILE A 364 -11.38 4.40 17.40
N GLY A 365 -11.17 3.24 16.78
CA GLY A 365 -11.72 2.92 15.46
C GLY A 365 -11.00 3.59 14.28
N VAL A 366 -9.68 3.80 14.38
CA VAL A 366 -8.84 4.30 13.29
C VAL A 366 -7.91 3.19 12.81
N ASN A 367 -7.96 2.88 11.53
CA ASN A 367 -7.04 1.97 10.88
C ASN A 367 -5.67 2.64 10.69
N VAL A 368 -4.61 2.03 11.20
CA VAL A 368 -3.24 2.57 11.16
C VAL A 368 -2.36 1.71 10.26
N GLY A 369 -2.03 2.24 9.08
CA GLY A 369 -1.03 1.66 8.19
C GLY A 369 0.38 2.01 8.66
N THR A 370 1.13 1.02 9.13
CA THR A 370 2.51 1.19 9.62
C THR A 370 3.52 0.63 8.63
N PRO A 371 4.67 1.27 8.41
CA PRO A 371 5.74 0.69 7.63
C PRO A 371 6.55 -0.29 8.48
N PRO A 372 7.32 -1.21 7.88
CA PRO A 372 8.30 -2.02 8.58
C PRO A 372 9.31 -1.15 9.32
N VAL A 373 9.67 -1.56 10.53
CA VAL A 373 10.66 -0.87 11.37
C VAL A 373 12.09 -1.27 11.00
N SER A 374 12.28 -2.54 10.66
CA SER A 374 13.57 -3.12 10.29
C SER A 374 13.60 -3.44 8.80
N ARG A 375 14.80 -3.49 8.22
CA ARG A 375 14.98 -4.02 6.85
C ARG A 375 14.51 -5.47 6.77
N SER A 376 13.72 -5.79 5.76
CA SER A 376 13.47 -7.17 5.38
C SER A 376 14.76 -7.82 4.85
N PRO A 377 15.11 -9.05 5.28
CA PRO A 377 16.20 -9.82 4.67
C PRO A 377 15.89 -10.23 3.22
N VAL A 378 14.61 -10.18 2.82
CA VAL A 378 14.15 -10.44 1.46
C VAL A 378 13.71 -9.12 0.84
N GLU A 379 14.51 -8.60 -0.08
CA GLU A 379 14.19 -7.38 -0.82
C GLU A 379 13.05 -7.63 -1.82
N ARG A 380 11.96 -6.86 -1.71
CA ARG A 380 10.80 -6.88 -2.62
C ARG A 380 10.31 -5.46 -2.89
N CYS A 381 9.89 -5.19 -4.12
CA CYS A 381 9.22 -3.94 -4.46
C CYS A 381 7.90 -4.20 -5.18
N PHE A 382 6.90 -3.40 -4.83
CA PHE A 382 5.53 -3.54 -5.33
C PHE A 382 5.16 -2.44 -6.33
N CYS A 383 6.15 -1.81 -6.97
CA CYS A 383 5.90 -0.81 -8.01
C CYS A 383 5.45 -1.43 -9.35
N THR A 384 5.34 -2.76 -9.43
CA THR A 384 5.14 -3.49 -10.69
C THR A 384 3.68 -3.60 -11.14
N GLU A 385 2.71 -3.11 -10.36
CA GLU A 385 1.29 -3.08 -10.75
C GLU A 385 0.75 -1.67 -11.00
N ARG A 386 1.62 -0.67 -10.92
CA ARG A 386 1.26 0.72 -11.08
C ARG A 386 2.21 1.42 -12.02
N VAL A 387 1.67 2.41 -12.71
CA VAL A 387 2.45 3.29 -13.57
C VAL A 387 2.27 4.73 -13.11
N LEU A 388 3.36 5.48 -13.17
CA LEU A 388 3.35 6.91 -12.93
C LEU A 388 3.55 7.62 -14.25
N THR A 389 2.73 8.62 -14.51
CA THR A 389 3.02 9.55 -15.60
C THR A 389 3.58 10.86 -15.06
N SER A 390 4.00 11.74 -15.96
CA SER A 390 4.34 13.16 -15.72
C SER A 390 3.38 14.06 -16.51
N PRO A 391 3.29 15.37 -16.20
CA PRO A 391 2.39 16.28 -16.92
C PRO A 391 2.64 16.38 -18.43
N ASP A 392 3.86 16.09 -18.91
CA ASP A 392 4.19 16.01 -20.35
C ASP A 392 3.83 14.67 -21.02
N GLY A 393 3.23 13.74 -20.28
CA GLY A 393 2.85 12.40 -20.75
C GLY A 393 3.93 11.34 -20.65
N GLY A 394 5.10 11.64 -20.07
CA GLY A 394 6.15 10.65 -19.81
C GLY A 394 5.68 9.52 -18.90
N VAL A 395 6.16 8.30 -19.15
CA VAL A 395 5.76 7.08 -18.44
C VAL A 395 6.93 6.51 -17.64
N TYR A 396 6.71 6.27 -16.34
CA TYR A 396 7.73 5.89 -15.37
C TYR A 396 7.25 4.76 -14.45
N PRO A 397 8.16 3.90 -13.98
CA PRO A 397 7.80 2.77 -13.13
C PRO A 397 7.66 3.11 -11.64
N CYS A 398 8.22 4.23 -11.19
CA CYS A 398 8.37 4.55 -9.77
C CYS A 398 8.60 6.05 -9.58
N PRO A 399 8.09 6.70 -8.50
CA PRO A 399 8.44 8.07 -8.17
C PRO A 399 9.95 8.28 -8.10
N MET A 400 10.69 7.36 -7.47
CA MET A 400 12.15 7.45 -7.32
C MET A 400 12.93 7.43 -8.64
N LEU A 401 12.28 7.11 -9.77
CA LEU A 401 12.88 7.08 -11.10
C LEU A 401 12.31 8.18 -12.02
N GLN A 402 11.53 9.10 -11.46
CA GLN A 402 11.06 10.32 -12.10
C GLN A 402 12.04 11.49 -11.85
N PRO A 403 12.08 12.48 -12.75
CA PRO A 403 12.74 13.76 -12.48
C PRO A 403 12.26 14.38 -11.15
N GLY A 404 13.17 15.01 -10.41
CA GLY A 404 12.89 15.68 -9.13
C GLY A 404 12.92 14.78 -7.89
N TYR A 405 12.50 13.52 -8.01
CA TYR A 405 12.49 12.58 -6.87
C TYR A 405 13.81 11.83 -6.65
N ASN A 406 14.58 11.58 -7.71
CA ASN A 406 15.79 10.77 -7.60
C ASN A 406 16.98 11.59 -7.06
N PRO A 407 17.57 11.23 -5.91
CA PRO A 407 18.77 11.89 -5.39
C PRO A 407 20.03 11.70 -6.27
N ASP A 408 20.10 10.59 -7.02
CA ASP A 408 21.23 10.22 -7.89
C ASP A 408 21.02 10.64 -9.36
N GLY A 409 19.89 11.27 -9.68
CA GLY A 409 19.57 11.73 -11.05
C GLY A 409 19.25 10.62 -12.05
N MET A 410 19.14 9.37 -11.61
CA MET A 410 18.86 8.24 -12.49
C MET A 410 17.36 8.19 -12.85
N VAL A 411 17.04 8.81 -13.99
CA VAL A 411 15.68 8.82 -14.54
C VAL A 411 15.48 7.60 -15.44
N LEU A 412 14.37 6.87 -15.25
CA LEU A 412 14.00 5.75 -16.10
C LEU A 412 12.61 5.96 -16.72
N ARG A 413 12.58 6.41 -17.97
CA ARG A 413 11.37 6.66 -18.76
C ARG A 413 11.16 5.53 -19.78
N PHE A 414 9.97 4.94 -19.84
CA PHE A 414 9.62 3.88 -20.79
C PHE A 414 8.89 4.37 -22.05
N GLY A 415 8.43 5.62 -22.07
CA GLY A 415 7.79 6.21 -23.25
C GLY A 415 7.04 7.51 -22.94
N ASN A 416 6.19 7.91 -23.89
CA ASN A 416 5.25 9.02 -23.76
C ASN A 416 3.86 8.60 -24.30
N VAL A 417 2.80 8.86 -23.54
CA VAL A 417 1.42 8.51 -23.92
C VAL A 417 0.89 9.29 -25.13
N LEU A 418 1.51 10.41 -25.47
CA LEU A 418 1.21 11.18 -26.69
C LEU A 418 1.80 10.53 -27.96
N GLU A 419 2.83 9.70 -27.82
CA GLU A 419 3.49 9.02 -28.93
C GLU A 419 2.95 7.61 -29.13
N ARG A 420 2.64 6.92 -28.03
CA ARG A 420 2.21 5.53 -28.03
C ARG A 420 1.18 5.27 -26.92
N PRO A 421 0.12 4.45 -27.14
CA PRO A 421 -0.84 4.11 -26.09
C PRO A 421 -0.16 3.56 -24.83
N LEU A 422 -0.69 3.93 -23.65
CA LEU A 422 -0.13 3.49 -22.36
C LEU A 422 -0.02 1.96 -22.26
N ARG A 423 -1.02 1.24 -22.76
CA ARG A 423 -1.02 -0.24 -22.83
C ARG A 423 0.18 -0.80 -23.59
N GLU A 424 0.46 -0.26 -24.77
CA GLU A 424 1.60 -0.71 -25.57
C GLU A 424 2.94 -0.37 -24.91
N ILE A 425 3.02 0.74 -24.16
CA ILE A 425 4.21 1.05 -23.35
C ILE A 425 4.35 0.02 -22.22
N TRP A 426 3.26 -0.28 -21.51
CA TRP A 426 3.23 -1.26 -20.42
C TRP A 426 3.61 -2.67 -20.89
N GLU A 427 3.11 -3.09 -22.04
CA GLU A 427 3.34 -4.41 -22.65
C GLU A 427 4.65 -4.48 -23.44
N SER A 428 5.39 -3.37 -23.55
CA SER A 428 6.68 -3.38 -24.25
C SER A 428 7.71 -4.23 -23.50
N GLU A 429 8.51 -4.98 -24.25
CA GLU A 429 9.51 -5.89 -23.69
C GLU A 429 10.49 -5.22 -22.70
N PRO A 430 10.99 -3.98 -22.93
CA PRO A 430 11.81 -3.31 -21.93
C PRO A 430 11.11 -3.10 -20.58
N TYR A 431 9.81 -2.75 -20.59
CA TYR A 431 9.06 -2.51 -19.37
C TYR A 431 8.64 -3.83 -18.70
N GLN A 432 8.24 -4.83 -19.48
CA GLN A 432 8.03 -6.18 -18.97
C GLN A 432 9.30 -6.70 -18.29
N SER A 433 10.45 -6.68 -18.96
CA SER A 433 11.74 -7.12 -18.40
C SER A 433 12.07 -6.45 -17.07
N PHE A 434 11.91 -5.12 -17.00
CA PHE A 434 12.08 -4.38 -15.75
C PHE A 434 11.18 -4.91 -14.63
N ARG A 435 9.90 -5.18 -14.91
CA ARG A 435 8.99 -5.74 -13.90
C ARG A 435 9.40 -7.14 -13.49
N ARG A 436 9.86 -8.01 -14.40
CA ARG A 436 10.30 -9.37 -14.05
C ARG A 436 11.57 -9.35 -13.20
N GLU A 437 12.51 -8.47 -13.50
CA GLU A 437 13.73 -8.25 -12.73
C GLU A 437 13.40 -7.75 -11.31
N VAL A 438 12.56 -6.73 -11.18
CA VAL A 438 12.09 -6.23 -9.87
C VAL A 438 11.33 -7.30 -9.11
N LEU A 439 10.42 -8.00 -9.78
CA LEU A 439 9.62 -9.06 -9.17
C LEU A 439 10.53 -10.15 -8.65
N SER A 440 11.47 -10.66 -9.44
CA SER A 440 12.38 -11.77 -9.09
C SER A 440 13.47 -11.42 -8.06
N GLY A 441 13.53 -10.16 -7.60
CA GLY A 441 14.58 -9.67 -6.71
C GLY A 441 15.92 -9.42 -7.40
N GLN A 442 16.02 -9.63 -8.71
CA GLN A 442 17.17 -9.26 -9.53
C GLN A 442 17.09 -7.77 -9.90
N PHE A 443 17.10 -6.90 -8.89
CA PHE A 443 16.81 -5.49 -9.07
C PHE A 443 17.70 -4.85 -10.16
N PRO A 444 17.08 -4.14 -11.13
CA PRO A 444 17.82 -3.39 -12.14
C PRO A 444 18.78 -2.40 -11.48
N LYS A 445 19.84 -1.97 -12.19
CA LYS A 445 20.79 -0.96 -11.68
C LYS A 445 20.07 0.29 -11.15
N ALA A 446 18.98 0.68 -11.79
CA ALA A 446 18.11 1.79 -11.38
C ALA A 446 17.55 1.65 -9.96
N CYS A 447 17.37 0.42 -9.48
CA CYS A 447 16.76 0.09 -8.20
C CYS A 447 17.76 -0.46 -7.18
N ALA A 448 19.03 -0.69 -7.58
CA ALA A 448 20.01 -1.42 -6.77
C ALA A 448 20.26 -0.80 -5.38
N ASN A 449 20.27 0.54 -5.29
CA ASN A 449 20.49 1.28 -4.03
C ASN A 449 19.20 1.81 -3.40
N CYS A 450 18.03 1.38 -3.89
CA CYS A 450 16.76 1.88 -3.37
C CYS A 450 16.48 1.27 -1.99
N GLY A 451 16.53 2.05 -0.91
CA GLY A 451 16.22 1.56 0.44
C GLY A 451 14.81 0.98 0.56
N PHE A 452 13.85 1.51 -0.21
CA PHE A 452 12.45 1.08 -0.18
C PHE A 452 12.23 -0.38 -0.59
N LYS A 453 13.14 -1.01 -1.35
CA LYS A 453 13.01 -2.43 -1.70
C LYS A 453 13.07 -3.36 -0.49
N ALA A 454 13.61 -2.91 0.65
CA ALA A 454 13.66 -3.70 1.89
C ALA A 454 12.58 -3.30 2.91
N PHE A 455 11.88 -2.18 2.68
CA PHE A 455 10.90 -1.60 3.60
C PHE A 455 9.50 -1.43 3.00
N LEU A 456 9.30 -1.74 1.73
CA LEU A 456 7.97 -1.77 1.10
C LEU A 456 7.28 -3.14 1.24
N THR A 457 7.92 -4.11 1.90
CA THR A 457 7.30 -5.37 2.34
C THR A 457 6.21 -5.07 3.38
N PRO A 458 4.99 -5.63 3.28
CA PRO A 458 3.93 -5.36 4.26
C PRO A 458 4.28 -5.81 5.67
#